data_AF-A0AAN0NDM1-F1
#
_entry.id   AF-A0AAN0NDM1-F1
#
_cell.length_a   1.000
_cell.length_b   1.000
_cell.length_c   1.000
_cell.angle_alpha   90.00
_cell.angle_beta   90.00
_cell.angle_gamma   90.00
#
_symmetry.space_group_name_H-M   'P 1'
#
loop_
_entity.id
_entity.type
_entity.pdbx_description
1 polymer ?
#
loop_
_entity_poly.entity_id
_entity_poly.type
_entity_poly.pdbx_seq_one_letter_code
_entity_poly.pdbx_strand_id
1 'polypeptide(L)'
;MLGQMFVIMVMMFLSSASGIAVGFAFIRGLSGQPLGNFYKDITRVLIRYLIPIAFIIGLLLVWQGAPQTLLATQTAHTIGGSTQTLYLGPVALPSKPLSI
;
A
#
# COMPACT_ATOMS: atom_id res chain seq x y z
N MET A 1 1.68 -11.16 -11.48
CA MET A 1 0.87 -10.67 -10.33
C MET A 1 1.76 -10.18 -9.17
N LEU A 2 2.75 -10.96 -8.71
CA LEU A 2 3.65 -10.53 -7.62
C LEU A 2 4.40 -9.21 -7.92
N GLY A 3 4.90 -9.05 -9.16
CA GLY A 3 5.58 -7.81 -9.58
C GLY A 3 4.68 -6.57 -9.53
N GLN A 4 3.39 -6.70 -9.86
CA GLN A 4 2.44 -5.58 -9.78
C GLN A 4 2.19 -5.16 -8.34
N MET A 5 2.00 -6.13 -7.43
CA MET A 5 1.87 -5.84 -5.99
C MET A 5 3.11 -5.14 -5.44
N PHE A 6 4.30 -5.62 -5.81
CA PHE A 6 5.56 -5.01 -5.38
C PHE A 6 5.69 -3.57 -5.89
N VAL A 7 5.41 -3.32 -7.18
CA VAL A 7 5.50 -1.99 -7.78
C VAL A 7 4.52 -1.02 -7.12
N ILE A 8 3.25 -1.42 -6.93
CA ILE A 8 2.25 -0.58 -6.26
C ILE A 8 2.67 -0.27 -4.82
N MET A 9 3.15 -1.27 -4.08
CA MET A 9 3.61 -1.08 -2.70
C MET A 9 4.75 -0.07 -2.63
N VAL A 10 5.81 -0.26 -3.44
CA VAL A 10 6.94 0.68 -3.48
C VAL A 10 6.50 2.08 -3.87
N MET A 11 5.61 2.22 -4.84
CA MET A 11 5.12 3.52 -5.31
C MET A 11 4.29 4.25 -4.25
N MET A 12 3.45 3.55 -3.48
CA MET A 12 2.70 4.14 -2.36
C MET A 12 3.62 4.69 -1.28
N PHE A 13 4.66 3.94 -0.89
CA PHE A 13 5.64 4.39 0.11
C PHE A 13 6.49 5.55 -0.42
N LEU A 14 6.97 5.46 -1.65
CA LEU A 14 7.82 6.49 -2.24
C LEU A 14 7.07 7.81 -2.46
N SER A 15 5.82 7.74 -2.91
CA SER A 15 4.96 8.91 -3.06
C SER A 15 4.65 9.59 -1.73
N SER A 16 4.43 8.83 -0.66
CA SER A 16 4.21 9.39 0.68
C SER A 16 5.49 10.05 1.23
N ALA A 17 6.64 9.38 1.07
CA ALA A 17 7.92 9.92 1.54
C ALA A 17 8.33 11.21 0.83
N SER A 18 8.09 11.33 -0.48
CA SER A 18 8.37 12.56 -1.22
C SER A 18 7.49 13.71 -0.75
N GLY A 19 6.21 13.49 -0.47
CA GLY A 19 5.31 14.50 0.09
C GLY A 19 5.80 15.06 1.43
N ILE A 20 6.22 14.18 2.34
CA ILE A 20 6.76 14.58 3.66
C ILE A 20 8.11 15.32 3.48
N ALA A 21 8.98 14.86 2.60
CA ALA A 21 10.27 15.50 2.35
C ALA A 21 10.12 16.92 1.79
N VAL A 22 9.19 17.12 0.84
CA VAL A 22 8.89 18.46 0.30
C VAL A 22 8.28 19.35 1.37
N GLY A 23 7.38 18.84 2.22
CA GLY A 23 6.82 19.59 3.35
C GLY A 23 7.91 20.08 4.32
N PHE A 24 8.87 19.23 4.68
CA PHE A 24 10.01 19.64 5.51
C PHE A 24 10.91 20.68 4.81
N ALA A 25 11.16 20.53 3.51
CA ALA A 25 11.94 21.50 2.74
C ALA A 25 11.23 22.86 2.70
N PHE A 26 9.90 22.89 2.54
CA PHE A 26 9.11 24.11 2.53
C PHE A 26 9.15 24.83 3.89
N ILE A 27 8.98 24.10 4.99
CA ILE A 27 9.07 24.66 6.36
C ILE A 27 10.47 25.23 6.64
N ARG A 28 11.53 24.53 6.23
CA ARG A 28 12.91 25.02 6.38
C ARG A 28 13.18 26.27 5.55
N GLY A 29 12.70 26.28 4.30
CA GLY A 29 12.80 27.44 3.41
C GLY A 29 12.11 28.67 4.00
N LEU A 30 10.93 28.51 4.59
CA LEU A 30 10.22 29.61 5.26
C LEU A 30 10.93 30.07 6.55
N SER A 31 11.60 29.15 7.26
CA SER A 31 12.31 29.43 8.51
C SER A 31 13.72 30.02 8.29
N GLY A 32 14.13 30.30 7.04
CA GLY A 32 15.47 30.80 6.71
C GLY A 32 16.61 29.79 6.94
N GLN A 33 16.27 28.52 7.16
CA GLN A 33 17.24 27.44 7.33
C GLN A 33 17.66 26.89 5.97
N PRO A 34 18.89 26.33 5.83
CA PRO A 34 19.27 25.66 4.60
C PRO A 34 18.31 24.49 4.34
N LEU A 35 17.80 24.37 3.10
CA LEU A 35 16.85 23.33 2.70
C LEU A 35 17.37 21.91 3.03
N GLY A 36 18.69 21.73 3.01
CA GLY A 36 19.35 20.48 3.36
C GLY A 36 19.42 19.52 2.17
N ASN A 37 19.61 18.22 2.46
CA ASN A 37 19.73 17.20 1.43
C ASN A 37 18.41 16.42 1.30
N PHE A 38 17.73 16.62 0.18
CA PHE A 38 16.47 15.96 -0.14
C PHE A 38 16.56 14.42 -0.11
N TYR A 39 17.60 13.83 -0.69
CA TYR A 39 17.79 12.37 -0.70
C TYR A 39 17.97 11.81 0.70
N LYS A 40 18.66 12.56 1.58
CA LYS A 40 18.84 12.18 2.97
C LYS A 40 17.53 12.25 3.74
N ASP A 41 16.70 13.26 3.48
CA ASP A 41 15.39 13.40 4.12
C ASP A 41 14.43 12.31 3.67
N ILE A 42 14.33 12.01 2.36
CA ILE A 42 13.52 10.90 1.85
C ILE A 42 13.97 9.57 2.46
N THR A 43 15.27 9.26 2.42
CA THR A 43 15.78 7.97 2.91
C THR A 43 15.53 7.80 4.41
N ARG A 44 15.69 8.88 5.17
CA ARG A 44 15.41 8.90 6.61
C ARG A 44 13.91 8.75 6.89
N VAL A 45 13.05 9.45 6.16
CA VAL A 45 11.59 9.33 6.30
C VAL A 45 11.13 7.91 5.99
N LEU A 46 11.61 7.33 4.90
CA LEU A 46 11.25 5.99 4.47
C LEU A 46 11.65 4.93 5.51
N ILE A 47 12.93 4.88 5.90
CA ILE A 47 13.48 3.82 6.76
C ILE A 47 13.09 4.03 8.23
N ARG A 48 13.08 5.28 8.72
CA ARG A 48 12.89 5.57 10.15
C ARG A 48 11.45 5.81 10.56
N TYR A 49 10.57 6.20 9.63
CA TYR A 49 9.17 6.48 9.95
C TYR A 49 8.22 5.52 9.22
N LEU A 50 8.27 5.46 7.88
CA LEU A 50 7.28 4.69 7.12
C LEU A 50 7.40 3.18 7.40
N ILE A 51 8.60 2.61 7.45
CA ILE A 51 8.80 1.17 7.77
C ILE A 51 8.27 0.78 9.15
N PRO A 52 8.66 1.42 10.28
CA PRO A 52 8.16 1.03 11.59
C PRO A 52 6.65 1.26 11.75
N ILE A 53 6.12 2.35 11.21
CA ILE A 53 4.68 2.64 11.25
C ILE A 53 3.92 1.58 10.44
N ALA A 54 4.39 1.23 9.24
CA ALA A 54 3.78 0.19 8.42
C ALA A 54 3.80 -1.18 9.11
N PHE A 55 4.85 -1.49 9.87
CA PHE A 55 4.91 -2.72 10.65
C PHE A 55 3.85 -2.77 11.76
N ILE A 56 3.69 -1.68 12.51
CA ILE A 56 2.69 -1.58 13.58
C ILE A 56 1.27 -1.67 12.99
N ILE A 57 1.00 -0.89 11.94
CA ILE A 57 -0.30 -0.90 11.26
C ILE A 57 -0.58 -2.28 10.66
N GLY A 58 0.41 -2.89 10.00
CA GLY A 58 0.30 -4.25 9.45
C GLY A 58 -0.07 -5.27 10.53
N LEU A 59 0.57 -5.22 11.70
CA LEU A 59 0.26 -6.09 12.82
C LEU A 59 -1.17 -5.90 13.32
N LEU A 60 -1.63 -4.64 13.41
CA LEU A 60 -3.01 -4.33 13.79
C LEU A 60 -4.03 -4.84 12.77
N LEU A 61 -3.72 -4.71 11.47
CA LEU A 61 -4.59 -5.22 10.40
C LEU A 61 -4.67 -6.74 10.40
N VAL A 62 -3.54 -7.44 10.60
CA VAL A 62 -3.51 -8.89 10.75
C VAL A 62 -4.32 -9.32 11.97
N TRP A 63 -4.22 -8.59 13.07
CA TRP A 63 -5.03 -8.84 14.26
C TRP A 63 -6.53 -8.62 14.03
N GLN A 64 -6.91 -7.66 13.17
CA GLN A 64 -8.31 -7.43 12.74
C GLN A 64 -8.81 -8.46 11.70
N GLY A 65 -7.99 -9.45 11.33
CA GLY A 65 -8.35 -10.47 10.36
C GLY A 65 -8.33 -9.99 8.90
N ALA A 66 -7.66 -8.87 8.62
CA ALA A 66 -7.46 -8.43 7.24
C ALA A 66 -6.61 -9.47 6.49
N PRO A 67 -7.10 -10.02 5.37
CA PRO A 67 -6.37 -11.05 4.64
C PRO A 67 -5.14 -10.43 3.96
N GLN A 68 -3.96 -10.64 4.54
CA GLN A 68 -2.67 -10.39 3.90
C GLN A 68 -2.29 -11.61 3.03
N THR A 69 -3.18 -11.98 2.11
CA THR A 69 -3.04 -13.22 1.33
C THR A 69 -2.34 -12.95 -0.01
N LEU A 70 -1.22 -13.65 -0.26
CA LEU A 70 -0.64 -13.83 -1.60
C LEU A 70 -1.40 -14.88 -2.44
N LEU A 71 -2.44 -15.50 -1.88
CA LEU A 71 -3.26 -16.51 -2.53
C LEU A 71 -4.34 -15.84 -3.37
N ALA A 72 -4.40 -16.20 -4.66
CA ALA A 72 -5.14 -15.47 -5.69
C ALA A 72 -6.67 -15.56 -5.58
N THR A 73 -7.23 -16.60 -4.95
CA THR A 73 -8.69 -16.83 -4.90
C THR A 73 -8.97 -17.82 -3.77
N GLN A 74 -9.89 -17.51 -2.85
CA GLN A 74 -10.52 -18.51 -1.99
C GLN A 74 -11.95 -18.73 -2.51
N THR A 75 -12.23 -19.92 -3.02
CA THR A 75 -13.59 -20.34 -3.37
C THR A 75 -14.35 -20.67 -2.09
N ALA A 76 -15.20 -19.75 -1.62
CA ALA A 76 -16.11 -20.03 -0.51
C ALA A 76 -17.37 -20.72 -1.05
N HIS A 77 -17.68 -21.91 -0.53
CA HIS A 77 -18.94 -22.58 -0.80
C HIS A 77 -20.02 -21.97 0.09
N THR A 78 -21.02 -21.34 -0.52
CA THR A 78 -22.17 -20.76 0.19
C THR A 78 -23.18 -21.85 0.58
N ILE A 79 -23.90 -21.65 1.68
CA ILE A 79 -24.89 -22.59 2.24
C ILE A 79 -26.08 -22.81 1.28
N GLY A 80 -26.21 -22.01 0.21
CA GLY A 80 -27.24 -22.12 -0.83
C GLY A 80 -26.86 -22.96 -2.06
N GLY A 81 -25.72 -23.66 -2.06
CA GLY A 81 -25.33 -24.56 -3.17
C GLY A 81 -24.76 -23.87 -4.41
N SER A 82 -24.52 -22.55 -4.38
CA SER A 82 -23.84 -21.81 -5.45
C SER A 82 -22.36 -21.60 -5.10
N THR A 83 -21.47 -21.99 -6.00
CA THR A 83 -20.04 -21.69 -5.91
C THR A 83 -19.81 -20.21 -6.23
N GLN A 84 -19.48 -19.41 -5.21
CA GLN A 84 -19.02 -18.03 -5.41
C GLN A 84 -17.49 -18.02 -5.42
N THR A 85 -16.93 -17.75 -6.58
CA THR A 85 -15.52 -17.40 -6.74
C THR A 85 -15.31 -16.00 -6.15
N LEU A 86 -14.86 -15.93 -4.90
CA LEU A 86 -14.42 -14.67 -4.30
C LEU A 86 -13.07 -14.32 -4.91
N TYR A 87 -13.07 -13.36 -5.83
CA TYR A 87 -11.87 -12.77 -6.40
C TYR A 87 -11.17 -11.94 -5.32
N LEU A 88 -10.30 -12.61 -4.55
CA LEU A 88 -9.47 -12.02 -3.49
C LEU A 88 -8.12 -11.50 -4.01
N GLY A 89 -7.92 -11.53 -5.34
CA GLY A 89 -6.74 -10.99 -5.99
C GLY A 89 -6.79 -9.47 -6.21
N PRO A 90 -5.64 -8.79 -6.31
CA PRO A 90 -5.52 -7.32 -6.38
C PRO A 90 -6.06 -6.65 -7.67
N VAL A 91 -6.71 -7.39 -8.58
CA VAL A 91 -7.33 -6.86 -9.82
C VAL A 91 -8.62 -7.61 -10.11
N ALA A 92 -9.68 -7.38 -9.33
CA ALA A 92 -11.02 -7.82 -9.71
C ALA A 92 -11.60 -6.85 -10.75
N LEU A 93 -11.27 -7.09 -12.03
CA LEU A 93 -12.00 -6.53 -13.16
C LEU A 93 -13.47 -6.99 -13.08
N PRO A 94 -14.47 -6.09 -13.16
CA PRO A 94 -15.85 -6.52 -13.34
C PRO A 94 -16.04 -6.99 -14.79
N SER A 95 -15.69 -8.24 -15.10
CA SER A 95 -16.11 -8.87 -16.35
C SER A 95 -17.55 -9.35 -16.20
N LYS A 96 -18.49 -8.42 -16.30
CA LYS A 96 -19.89 -8.74 -16.62
C LYS A 96 -19.90 -9.33 -18.04
N PRO A 97 -20.33 -10.59 -18.28
CA PRO A 97 -20.61 -11.02 -19.64
C PRO A 97 -21.92 -10.35 -20.04
N LEU A 98 -21.87 -9.37 -20.94
CA LEU A 98 -23.05 -8.91 -21.64
C LEU A 98 -23.34 -9.94 -22.75
N SER A 99 -24.49 -10.58 -22.64
CA SER A 99 -25.12 -11.40 -23.66
C SER A 99 -25.35 -10.62 -24.96
N ILE A 100 -24.66 -11.01 -26.03
CA ILE A 100 -25.20 -11.08 -27.41
C ILE A 100 -24.57 -12.31 -28.07
#